data_AF-A0A8J7L5Q6-F1
#
_entry.id   AF-A0A8J7L5Q6-F1
#
_cell.length_a   1.000
_cell.length_b   1.000
_cell.length_c   1.000
_cell.angle_alpha   90.00
_cell.angle_beta   90.00
_cell.angle_gamma   90.00
#
_symmetry.space_group_name_H-M   'P 1'
#
loop_
_entity.id
_entity.type
_entity.pdbx_description
1 polymer ?
#
loop_
_entity_poly.entity_id
_entity_poly.type
_entity_poly.pdbx_seq_one_letter_code
_entity_poly.pdbx_strand_id
1 'polypeptide(L)'
;MADRWLKTNCLLASAAAFWLVALSPVPKVAKSIGYGLALVASVQLVQESRRLMIQDARRAALRAMEQELEHVEIALHTQQQEQELYELYGAAPTYPPEVEQELKTSLEHLYKEPSADHAGVLPTSTSDNKAFYLAVKSLLEVKGETYVIEEVLKLGGRRWDEGKLRLQQILQHGRQSEWD
;
A
#
# COMPACT_ATOMS: atom_id res chain seq x y z
N MET A 1 21.94 -5.50 -26.20
CA MET A 1 22.53 -5.86 -24.89
C MET A 1 23.35 -7.15 -24.97
N ALA A 2 22.93 -8.14 -25.77
CA ALA A 2 23.63 -9.43 -25.94
C ALA A 2 25.13 -9.30 -26.30
N ASP A 3 25.49 -8.49 -27.31
CA ASP A 3 26.90 -8.31 -27.72
C ASP A 3 27.82 -7.80 -26.60
N ARG A 4 27.29 -6.96 -25.70
CA ARG A 4 28.09 -6.37 -24.63
C ARG A 4 28.37 -7.38 -23.52
N TRP A 5 27.36 -8.18 -23.18
CA TRP A 5 27.50 -9.33 -22.27
C TRP A 5 28.46 -10.38 -22.82
N LEU A 6 28.40 -10.63 -24.13
CA LEU A 6 29.29 -11.57 -24.80
C LEU A 6 30.74 -11.07 -24.77
N LYS A 7 30.96 -9.77 -24.95
CA LYS A 7 32.28 -9.14 -24.84
C LYS A 7 32.84 -9.22 -23.41
N THR A 8 32.07 -8.89 -22.38
CA THR A 8 32.53 -8.97 -20.98
C THR A 8 32.82 -10.40 -20.56
N ASN A 9 31.99 -11.37 -20.98
CA ASN A 9 32.23 -12.79 -20.71
C ASN A 9 33.46 -13.32 -21.46
N CYS A 10 33.71 -12.87 -22.69
CA CYS A 10 34.90 -13.23 -23.45
C CYS A 10 36.18 -12.66 -22.83
N LEU A 11 36.15 -11.41 -22.32
CA LEU A 11 37.26 -10.81 -21.59
C LEU A 11 37.52 -11.52 -20.26
N LEU A 12 36.47 -11.96 -19.56
CA LEU A 12 36.58 -12.70 -18.30
C LEU A 12 37.11 -14.12 -18.53
N ALA A 13 36.62 -14.80 -19.58
CA ALA A 13 37.09 -16.12 -19.98
C ALA A 13 38.56 -16.08 -20.46
N SER A 14 38.95 -15.07 -21.23
CA SER A 14 40.35 -14.91 -21.67
C SER A 14 41.28 -14.56 -20.51
N ALA A 15 40.86 -13.70 -19.58
CA ALA A 15 41.63 -13.42 -18.36
C ALA A 15 41.82 -14.69 -17.51
N ALA A 16 40.76 -15.49 -17.31
CA ALA A 16 40.83 -16.76 -16.60
C ALA A 16 41.71 -17.79 -17.32
N ALA A 17 41.61 -17.88 -18.65
CA ALA A 17 42.45 -18.76 -19.46
C ALA A 17 43.94 -18.38 -19.38
N PHE A 18 44.28 -17.10 -19.44
CA PHE A 18 45.67 -16.65 -19.29
C PHE A 18 46.21 -16.87 -17.87
N TRP A 19 45.36 -16.74 -16.84
CA TRP A 19 45.71 -17.12 -15.47
C TRP A 19 45.97 -18.62 -15.31
N LEU A 20 45.15 -19.48 -15.93
CA LEU A 20 45.32 -20.94 -15.91
C LEU A 20 46.55 -21.38 -16.71
N VAL A 21 46.86 -20.72 -17.83
CA VAL A 21 48.08 -20.94 -18.60
C VAL A 21 49.32 -20.54 -17.80
N ALA A 22 49.25 -19.51 -16.96
CA ALA A 22 50.35 -19.13 -16.09
C ALA A 22 50.62 -20.16 -14.96
N LEU A 23 49.59 -20.89 -14.52
CA LEU A 23 49.70 -21.96 -13.51
C LEU A 23 50.21 -23.30 -14.08
N SER A 24 50.10 -23.51 -15.39
CA SER A 24 50.50 -24.78 -16.03
C SER A 24 52.03 -24.90 -16.18
N PRO A 25 52.58 -26.11 -16.42
CA PRO A 25 54.02 -26.32 -16.50
C PRO A 25 54.59 -25.85 -17.84
N VAL A 26 54.61 -24.53 -18.06
CA VAL A 26 55.12 -23.84 -19.27
C VAL A 26 56.47 -23.16 -18.95
N PRO A 27 57.33 -22.89 -19.94
CA PRO A 27 58.63 -22.23 -19.71
C PRO A 27 58.47 -20.86 -19.04
N LYS A 28 59.49 -20.43 -18.27
CA LYS A 28 59.45 -19.19 -17.46
C LYS A 28 59.05 -17.93 -18.28
N VAL A 29 59.46 -17.86 -19.55
CA VAL A 29 59.13 -16.76 -20.47
C VAL A 29 57.65 -16.71 -20.83
N ALA A 30 57.02 -17.88 -21.01
CA ALA A 30 55.60 -17.96 -21.31
C ALA A 30 54.74 -17.57 -20.10
N LYS A 31 55.21 -17.87 -18.88
CA LYS A 31 54.53 -17.45 -17.64
C LYS A 31 54.49 -15.94 -17.47
N SER A 32 55.61 -15.24 -17.72
CA SER A 32 55.65 -13.78 -17.62
C SER A 32 54.75 -13.09 -18.65
N ILE A 33 54.71 -13.61 -19.88
CA ILE A 33 53.83 -13.10 -20.94
C ILE A 33 52.36 -13.35 -20.57
N GLY A 34 52.04 -14.52 -20.04
CA GLY A 34 50.68 -14.87 -19.58
C GLY A 34 50.18 -13.95 -18.47
N TYR A 35 51.00 -13.70 -17.43
CA TYR A 35 50.65 -12.75 -16.37
C TYR A 35 50.49 -11.32 -16.89
N GLY A 36 51.35 -10.89 -17.83
CA GLY A 36 51.24 -9.57 -18.45
C GLY A 36 49.93 -9.38 -19.22
N LEU A 37 49.55 -10.38 -20.04
CA LEU A 37 48.28 -10.36 -20.78
C LEU A 37 47.08 -10.44 -19.85
N ALA A 38 47.15 -11.26 -18.78
CA ALA A 38 46.08 -11.34 -17.78
C ALA A 38 45.86 -10.01 -17.06
N LEU A 39 46.93 -9.30 -16.70
CA LEU A 39 46.82 -7.98 -16.08
C LEU A 39 46.20 -6.96 -17.03
N VAL A 40 46.64 -6.89 -18.28
CA VAL A 40 46.06 -5.97 -19.27
C VAL A 40 44.58 -6.26 -19.50
N ALA A 41 44.20 -7.53 -19.65
CA ALA A 41 42.80 -7.95 -19.79
C ALA A 41 41.96 -7.56 -18.57
N SER A 42 42.49 -7.74 -17.35
CA SER A 42 41.80 -7.35 -16.12
C SER A 42 41.58 -5.84 -16.00
N VAL A 43 42.56 -5.02 -16.39
CA VAL A 43 42.45 -3.56 -16.36
C VAL A 43 41.41 -3.09 -17.38
N GLN A 44 41.39 -3.65 -18.58
CA GLN A 44 40.37 -3.32 -19.58
C GLN A 44 38.97 -3.70 -19.11
N LEU A 45 38.82 -4.85 -18.45
CA LEU A 45 37.54 -5.30 -17.88
C LEU A 45 37.02 -4.33 -16.80
N VAL A 46 37.90 -3.84 -15.91
CA VAL A 46 37.54 -2.83 -14.89
C VAL A 46 37.15 -1.49 -15.52
N GLN A 47 37.81 -1.09 -16.60
CA GLN A 47 37.45 0.16 -17.30
C GLN A 47 36.08 0.06 -17.98
N GLU A 48 35.76 -1.08 -18.61
CA GLU A 48 34.45 -1.30 -19.21
C GLU A 48 33.35 -1.42 -18.14
N SER A 49 33.60 -2.11 -17.02
CA SER A 49 32.63 -2.22 -15.92
C SER A 49 32.31 -0.86 -15.30
N ARG A 50 33.31 0.00 -15.09
CA ARG A 50 33.10 1.35 -14.57
C ARG A 50 32.24 2.21 -15.51
N ARG A 51 32.45 2.09 -16.82
CA ARG A 51 31.62 2.79 -17.82
C ARG A 51 30.17 2.31 -17.77
N LEU A 52 29.95 1.01 -17.61
CA LEU A 52 28.62 0.43 -17.48
C LEU A 52 27.91 0.88 -16.21
N MET A 53 28.61 0.86 -15.06
CA MET A 53 28.05 1.36 -13.80
C MET A 53 27.58 2.81 -13.88
N ILE A 54 28.36 3.68 -14.53
CA ILE A 54 27.96 5.10 -14.70
C ILE A 54 26.73 5.21 -15.60
N GLN A 55 26.63 4.42 -16.67
CA GLN A 55 25.45 4.43 -17.54
C GLN A 55 24.21 3.91 -16.84
N ASP A 56 24.33 2.83 -16.06
CA ASP A 56 23.22 2.28 -15.31
C ASP A 56 22.80 3.19 -14.15
N ALA A 57 23.74 3.83 -13.46
CA ALA A 57 23.43 4.86 -12.47
C ALA A 57 22.68 6.04 -13.08
N ARG A 58 23.06 6.50 -14.28
CA ARG A 58 22.32 7.56 -15.00
C ARG A 58 20.91 7.11 -15.37
N ARG A 59 20.73 5.88 -15.84
CA ARG A 59 19.40 5.34 -16.16
C ARG A 59 18.53 5.19 -14.91
N ALA A 60 19.11 4.73 -13.81
CA ALA A 60 18.42 4.62 -12.53
C ALA A 60 17.98 6.01 -12.03
N ALA A 61 18.87 7.01 -12.12
CA ALA A 61 18.54 8.39 -11.77
C ALA A 61 17.42 8.97 -12.64
N LEU A 62 17.45 8.74 -13.96
CA LEU A 62 16.38 9.19 -14.86
C LEU A 62 15.04 8.53 -14.53
N ARG A 63 15.03 7.22 -14.23
CA ARG A 63 13.80 6.52 -13.82
C ARG A 63 13.26 7.04 -12.49
N ALA A 64 14.14 7.34 -11.53
CA ALA A 64 13.72 7.92 -10.26
C ALA A 64 13.12 9.31 -10.45
N MET A 65 13.73 10.15 -11.30
CA MET A 65 13.18 11.46 -11.66
C MET A 65 11.81 11.35 -12.36
N GLU A 66 11.64 10.37 -13.26
CA GLU A 66 10.38 10.11 -13.95
C GLU A 66 9.28 9.68 -12.96
N GLN A 67 9.62 8.83 -11.98
CA GLN A 67 8.71 8.44 -10.91
C GLN A 67 8.33 9.63 -10.02
N GLU A 68 9.30 10.47 -9.63
CA GLU A 68 9.00 11.68 -8.85
C GLU A 68 8.10 12.64 -9.63
N LEU A 69 8.32 12.78 -10.94
CA LEU A 69 7.47 13.60 -11.81
C LEU A 69 6.03 13.08 -11.86
N GLU A 70 5.85 11.76 -12.02
CA GLU A 70 4.54 11.11 -12.01
C GLU A 70 3.81 11.32 -10.66
N HIS A 71 4.53 11.24 -9.54
CA HIS A 71 3.95 11.52 -8.22
C HIS A 71 3.52 12.98 -8.08
N VAL A 72 4.33 13.93 -8.56
CA VAL A 72 3.99 15.36 -8.56
C VAL A 72 2.78 15.63 -9.46
N GLU A 73 2.67 14.98 -10.61
CA GLU A 73 1.53 15.08 -11.51
C GLU A 73 0.24 14.58 -10.85
N ILE A 74 0.28 13.43 -10.17
CA ILE A 74 -0.86 12.92 -9.40
C ILE A 74 -1.25 13.89 -8.28
N ALA A 75 -0.28 14.43 -7.55
CA ALA A 75 -0.53 15.42 -6.50
C ALA A 75 -1.17 16.70 -7.05
N LEU A 76 -0.74 17.15 -8.23
CA LEU A 76 -1.35 18.31 -8.90
C LEU A 76 -2.79 18.02 -9.33
N HIS A 77 -3.02 16.85 -9.95
CA HIS A 77 -4.36 16.44 -10.38
C HIS A 77 -5.33 16.32 -9.21
N THR A 78 -4.89 15.75 -8.10
CA THR A 78 -5.72 15.66 -6.88
C THR A 78 -6.03 17.03 -6.32
N GLN A 79 -5.07 17.96 -6.28
CA GLN A 79 -5.33 19.34 -5.86
C GLN A 79 -6.32 20.05 -6.78
N GLN A 80 -6.21 19.87 -8.10
CA GLN A 80 -7.16 20.44 -9.06
C GLN A 80 -8.56 19.88 -8.86
N GLN A 81 -8.68 18.56 -8.68
CA GLN A 81 -9.97 17.92 -8.40
C GLN A 81 -10.58 18.39 -7.08
N GLU A 82 -9.77 18.53 -6.03
CA GLU A 82 -10.24 19.09 -4.75
C GLU A 82 -10.73 20.52 -4.91
N GLN A 83 -10.05 21.33 -5.72
CA GLN A 83 -10.48 22.70 -5.99
C GLN A 83 -11.76 22.75 -6.83
N GLU A 84 -11.90 21.90 -7.85
CA GLU A 84 -13.14 21.76 -8.61
C GLU A 84 -14.30 21.29 -7.72
N LEU A 85 -14.07 20.34 -6.83
CA LEU A 85 -15.06 19.91 -5.84
C LEU A 85 -15.39 21.04 -4.86
N TYR A 86 -14.42 21.83 -4.45
CA TYR A 86 -14.64 22.99 -3.60
C TYR A 86 -15.43 24.08 -4.32
N GLU A 87 -15.23 24.29 -5.61
CA GLU A 87 -16.04 25.23 -6.40
C GLU A 87 -17.48 24.72 -6.58
N LEU A 88 -17.67 23.42 -6.79
CA LEU A 88 -18.98 22.80 -6.94
C LEU A 88 -19.79 22.72 -5.63
N TYR A 89 -19.13 22.46 -4.50
CA TYR A 89 -19.80 22.17 -3.22
C TYR A 89 -19.44 23.14 -2.08
N GLY A 90 -18.31 23.85 -2.17
CA GLY A 90 -17.84 24.82 -1.18
C GLY A 90 -18.47 26.20 -1.31
N ALA A 91 -19.05 26.53 -2.47
CA ALA A 91 -20.04 27.58 -2.54
C ALA A 91 -21.30 27.08 -1.79
N ALA A 92 -21.45 27.52 -0.54
CA ALA A 92 -22.70 27.32 0.19
C ALA A 92 -23.85 27.69 -0.75
N PRO A 93 -24.77 26.76 -1.06
CA PRO A 93 -25.80 27.03 -2.03
C PRO A 93 -26.58 28.24 -1.54
N THR A 94 -26.45 29.34 -2.28
CA THR A 94 -27.24 30.55 -2.00
C THR A 94 -28.63 30.25 -2.54
N TYR A 95 -29.35 29.43 -1.80
CA TYR A 95 -30.73 29.11 -2.09
C TYR A 95 -31.55 30.40 -1.88
N PRO A 96 -32.48 30.73 -2.79
CA PRO A 96 -33.47 31.74 -2.49
C PRO A 96 -34.20 31.36 -1.19
N PRO A 97 -34.63 32.33 -0.37
CA PRO A 97 -35.12 32.09 1.00
C PRO A 97 -36.32 31.14 1.06
N GLU A 98 -37.08 31.04 -0.03
CA GLU A 98 -38.21 30.12 -0.22
C GLU A 98 -37.75 28.65 -0.25
N VAL A 99 -36.65 28.37 -0.96
CA VAL A 99 -36.09 27.01 -1.09
C VAL A 99 -35.43 26.56 0.21
N GLU A 100 -34.79 27.47 0.96
CA GLU A 100 -34.28 27.13 2.30
C GLU A 100 -35.39 26.78 3.29
N GLN A 101 -36.53 27.48 3.21
CA GLN A 101 -37.68 27.20 4.07
C GLN A 101 -38.29 25.84 3.74
N GLU A 102 -38.44 25.52 2.46
CA GLU A 102 -38.90 24.20 2.00
C GLU A 102 -37.92 23.08 2.37
N LEU A 103 -36.62 23.33 2.27
CA LEU A 103 -35.59 22.36 2.65
C LEU A 103 -35.56 22.15 4.17
N LYS A 104 -35.69 23.21 4.97
CA LYS A 104 -35.80 23.13 6.44
C LYS A 104 -37.09 22.42 6.86
N THR A 105 -38.22 22.72 6.23
CA THR A 105 -39.47 22.00 6.53
C THR A 105 -39.40 20.55 6.09
N SER A 106 -38.76 20.24 4.96
CA SER A 106 -38.53 18.86 4.50
C SER A 106 -37.57 18.09 5.42
N LEU A 107 -36.51 18.74 5.91
CA LEU A 107 -35.60 18.17 6.90
C LEU A 107 -36.27 17.98 8.26
N GLU A 108 -37.08 18.95 8.70
CA GLU A 108 -37.91 18.80 9.89
C GLU A 108 -38.93 17.68 9.71
N HIS A 109 -39.47 17.47 8.52
CA HIS A 109 -40.40 16.38 8.23
C HIS A 109 -39.70 15.02 8.21
N LEU A 110 -38.47 14.92 7.68
CA LEU A 110 -37.64 13.71 7.75
C LEU A 110 -37.18 13.41 9.19
N TYR A 111 -37.01 14.44 10.01
CA TYR A 111 -36.58 14.29 11.41
C TYR A 111 -37.76 14.08 12.37
N LYS A 112 -38.96 14.61 12.05
CA LYS A 112 -40.21 14.44 12.79
C LYS A 112 -41.07 13.29 12.27
N GLU A 113 -40.78 12.73 11.09
CA GLU A 113 -41.31 11.42 10.73
C GLU A 113 -40.93 10.48 11.86
N PRO A 114 -41.93 9.91 12.56
CA PRO A 114 -41.64 8.89 13.54
C PRO A 114 -40.98 7.78 12.72
N SER A 115 -39.67 7.59 12.92
CA SER A 115 -38.96 6.36 12.58
C SER A 115 -39.92 5.22 12.81
N ALA A 116 -40.44 4.66 11.73
CA ALA A 116 -41.59 3.79 11.74
C ALA A 116 -41.51 2.84 12.92
N ASP A 117 -42.57 2.85 13.73
CA ASP A 117 -42.88 1.86 14.75
C ASP A 117 -42.26 0.50 14.36
N HIS A 118 -41.12 0.16 14.96
CA HIS A 118 -40.58 -1.20 14.93
C HIS A 118 -41.34 -2.05 15.97
N ALA A 119 -42.67 -2.03 15.84
CA ALA A 119 -43.61 -2.90 16.54
C ALA A 119 -44.30 -3.77 15.48
N GLY A 120 -43.52 -4.61 14.81
CA GLY A 120 -43.99 -5.50 13.75
C GLY A 120 -43.01 -6.65 13.56
N VAL A 121 -43.14 -7.65 14.41
CA VAL A 121 -42.42 -8.93 14.36
C VAL A 121 -42.51 -9.57 12.98
N LEU A 122 -41.38 -9.80 12.31
CA LEU A 122 -41.03 -11.04 11.59
C LEU A 122 -39.52 -11.03 11.22
N PRO A 123 -38.82 -12.17 11.35
CA PRO A 123 -37.36 -12.23 11.42
C PRO A 123 -36.76 -12.42 10.02
N THR A 124 -36.24 -11.34 9.46
CA THR A 124 -35.37 -11.34 8.28
C THR A 124 -34.38 -10.21 8.53
N SER A 125 -33.10 -10.42 8.76
CA SER A 125 -32.21 -11.27 8.00
C SER A 125 -30.89 -11.43 8.77
N THR A 126 -30.30 -12.61 8.66
CA THR A 126 -29.01 -13.01 9.24
C THR A 126 -27.85 -12.06 8.88
N SER A 127 -28.02 -11.15 7.91
CA SER A 127 -26.97 -10.24 7.42
C SER A 127 -26.60 -9.14 8.40
N ASP A 128 -27.58 -8.54 9.08
CA ASP A 128 -27.32 -7.35 9.91
C ASP A 128 -26.65 -7.74 11.22
N ASN A 129 -27.08 -8.86 11.81
CA ASN A 129 -26.41 -9.45 12.98
C ASN A 129 -25.00 -9.96 12.64
N LYS A 130 -24.80 -10.50 11.42
CA LYS A 130 -23.48 -10.91 10.93
C LYS A 130 -22.56 -9.70 10.72
N ALA A 131 -23.06 -8.64 10.09
CA ALA A 131 -22.31 -7.40 9.86
C ALA A 131 -21.91 -6.75 11.20
N PHE A 132 -22.83 -6.72 12.16
CA PHE A 132 -22.57 -6.21 13.51
C PHE A 132 -21.52 -7.05 14.24
N TYR A 133 -21.61 -8.38 14.18
CA TYR A 133 -20.60 -9.28 14.77
C TYR A 133 -19.22 -9.10 14.14
N LEU A 134 -19.11 -9.02 12.81
CA LEU A 134 -17.83 -8.82 12.12
C LEU A 134 -17.21 -7.44 12.42
N ALA A 135 -18.04 -6.40 12.54
CA ALA A 135 -17.59 -5.08 12.96
C ALA A 135 -17.07 -5.10 14.41
N VAL A 136 -17.76 -5.78 15.31
CA VAL A 136 -17.32 -5.96 16.71
C VAL A 136 -16.02 -6.76 16.79
N LYS A 137 -15.88 -7.85 16.03
CA LYS A 137 -14.67 -8.69 15.96
C LYS A 137 -13.46 -7.88 15.46
N SER A 138 -13.61 -7.16 14.35
CA SER A 138 -12.53 -6.32 13.80
C SER A 138 -12.14 -5.16 14.72
N LEU A 139 -13.11 -4.52 15.38
CA LEU A 139 -12.83 -3.45 16.35
C LEU A 139 -12.15 -3.99 17.62
N LEU A 140 -12.48 -5.21 18.05
CA LEU A 140 -11.85 -5.86 19.19
C LEU A 140 -10.38 -6.21 18.91
N GLU A 141 -10.04 -6.60 17.68
CA GLU A 141 -8.66 -6.87 17.25
C GLU A 141 -7.81 -5.59 17.17
N VAL A 142 -8.38 -4.46 16.74
CA VAL A 142 -7.62 -3.22 16.49
C VAL A 142 -7.55 -2.30 17.72
N LYS A 143 -8.65 -2.14 18.46
CA LYS A 143 -8.77 -1.12 19.52
C LYS A 143 -9.01 -1.69 20.92
N GLY A 144 -9.18 -3.01 21.04
CA GLY A 144 -9.33 -3.72 22.31
C GLY A 144 -10.74 -3.66 22.91
N GLU A 145 -11.02 -4.57 23.85
CA GLU A 145 -12.34 -4.79 24.46
C GLU A 145 -12.93 -3.53 25.10
N THR A 146 -12.05 -2.67 25.65
CA THR A 146 -12.48 -1.50 26.40
C THR A 146 -13.17 -0.49 25.50
N TYR A 147 -12.59 -0.25 24.33
CA TYR A 147 -13.15 0.65 23.32
C TYR A 147 -14.50 0.15 22.80
N VAL A 148 -14.64 -1.17 22.58
CA VAL A 148 -15.89 -1.75 22.09
C VAL A 148 -17.01 -1.61 23.13
N ILE A 149 -16.72 -1.82 24.40
CA ILE A 149 -17.74 -1.71 25.46
C ILE A 149 -18.19 -0.25 25.67
N GLU A 150 -17.27 0.72 25.60
CA GLU A 150 -17.59 2.14 25.82
C GLU A 150 -18.22 2.81 24.60
N GLU A 151 -17.66 2.60 23.40
CA GLU A 151 -18.08 3.34 22.20
C GLU A 151 -19.16 2.61 21.39
N VAL A 152 -19.09 1.28 21.29
CA VAL A 152 -20.04 0.50 20.48
C VAL A 152 -21.25 0.08 21.30
N LEU A 153 -21.01 -0.47 22.50
CA LEU A 153 -22.11 -0.88 23.39
C LEU A 153 -22.65 0.27 24.24
N LYS A 154 -21.96 1.42 24.30
CA LYS A 154 -22.33 2.59 25.12
C LYS A 154 -22.52 2.25 26.60
N LEU A 155 -21.75 1.26 27.10
CA LEU A 155 -21.84 0.74 28.47
C LEU A 155 -20.51 0.92 29.21
N GLY A 156 -20.09 2.17 29.41
CA GLY A 156 -18.90 2.54 30.18
C GLY A 156 -19.14 2.67 31.69
N GLY A 157 -18.05 2.65 32.46
CA GLY A 157 -18.06 2.95 33.90
C GLY A 157 -18.75 1.89 34.78
N ARG A 158 -19.82 2.25 35.51
CA ARG A 158 -20.49 1.37 36.50
C ARG A 158 -21.22 0.16 35.91
N ARG A 159 -21.41 0.10 34.58
CA ARG A 159 -22.08 -1.01 33.87
C ARG A 159 -21.13 -1.88 33.07
N TRP A 160 -19.85 -1.87 33.44
CA TRP A 160 -18.79 -2.62 32.76
C TRP A 160 -19.06 -4.12 32.69
N ASP A 161 -19.53 -4.70 33.79
CA ASP A 161 -19.79 -6.13 33.89
C ASP A 161 -20.96 -6.55 32.99
N GLU A 162 -21.97 -5.69 32.84
CA GLU A 162 -23.08 -5.89 31.89
C GLU A 162 -22.59 -5.76 30.43
N GLY A 163 -21.69 -4.82 30.16
CA GLY A 163 -21.07 -4.63 28.84
C GLY A 163 -20.24 -5.84 28.42
N LYS A 164 -19.44 -6.40 29.33
CA LYS A 164 -18.67 -7.63 29.11
C LYS A 164 -19.57 -8.83 28.84
N LEU A 165 -20.65 -8.98 29.60
CA LEU A 165 -21.57 -10.10 29.46
C LEU A 165 -22.29 -10.05 28.09
N ARG A 166 -22.71 -8.85 27.65
CA ARG A 166 -23.29 -8.65 26.32
C ARG A 166 -22.29 -8.90 25.20
N LEU A 167 -21.06 -8.43 25.35
CA LEU A 167 -20.00 -8.68 24.37
C LEU A 167 -19.71 -10.18 24.23
N GLN A 168 -19.66 -10.91 25.34
CA GLN A 168 -19.51 -12.37 25.33
C GLN A 168 -20.70 -13.08 24.68
N GLN A 169 -21.93 -12.62 24.91
CA GLN A 169 -23.12 -13.18 24.25
C GLN A 169 -23.08 -12.98 22.73
N ILE A 170 -22.69 -11.79 22.26
CA ILE A 170 -22.53 -11.50 20.82
C ILE A 170 -21.44 -12.38 20.21
N LEU A 171 -20.31 -12.53 20.89
CA LEU A 171 -19.20 -13.36 20.43
C LEU A 171 -19.56 -14.86 20.37
N GLN A 172 -20.27 -15.35 21.38
CA GLN A 172 -20.76 -16.74 21.40
C GLN A 172 -21.80 -16.99 20.32
N HIS A 173 -22.71 -16.04 20.08
CA HIS A 173 -23.73 -16.18 19.05
C HIS A 173 -23.13 -16.22 17.63
N GLY A 174 -22.13 -15.39 17.33
CA GLY A 174 -21.44 -15.44 16.04
C GLY A 174 -20.59 -16.70 15.86
N ARG A 175 -19.98 -17.23 16.93
CA ARG A 175 -19.25 -18.51 16.88
C ARG A 175 -20.18 -19.71 16.67
N GLN A 176 -21.34 -19.72 17.33
CA GLN A 176 -22.35 -20.77 17.14
C GLN A 176 -23.00 -20.73 15.75
N SER A 177 -23.01 -19.56 15.12
CA SER A 177 -23.60 -19.36 13.79
C SER A 177 -22.58 -19.51 12.65
N GLU A 178 -21.34 -19.93 12.94
CA GLU A 178 -20.22 -20.06 11.99
C GLU A 178 -19.98 -18.80 11.14
N TRP A 179 -20.14 -17.61 11.76
CA TRP A 179 -19.81 -16.36 11.11
C TRP A 179 -18.33 -16.07 11.34
N ASP A 180 -17.45 -16.74 10.60
CA ASP A 180 -16.01 -16.46 10.63
C ASP A 180 -15.60 -15.30 9.71
#